data_AF-A0A7Y5VSY7-F1
#
_entry.id   AF-A0A7Y5VSY7-F1
#
_cell.length_a   1.000
_cell.length_b   1.000
_cell.length_c   1.000
_cell.angle_alpha   90.00
_cell.angle_beta   90.00
_cell.angle_gamma   90.00
#
_symmetry.space_group_name_H-M   'P 1'
#
loop_
_entity.id
_entity.type
_entity.pdbx_description
1 polymer ?
#
loop_
_entity_poly.entity_id
_entity_poly.type
_entity_poly.pdbx_seq_one_letter_code
_entity_poly.pdbx_strand_id
1 'polypeptide(L)'
;MPHAPTGTHARLPRAVDVLVLLAGLFLYSRYRYDWVRHQLIDTGGVQWPALVLPMILVLLVVSGAARGERDARGRLRHGAFAVIATLILLAQWLTAAHSPWLLYAWIACVAAMVSVRVGHWLPTRPGIAGALAIVALFGAVATALHVQLQLFLWRHMSFGYHDIGLFARALHNGAAGKGLWVESLGRSILGEHAFIAAWPLAWLCRLGADPFLLLVVLGPLALNGAGIVVAWFAWRRLESAGAALFAGLAWILLPMHGCLIVAHGYGFHESYLAAPLLAAGFGLGFLGRHRGAAIVLCLSILIREDIALTVAAWGVYVCLVDRRGVIGVATAAVAATWFALAVFVVVPAYRGEPYPHMGFHFRDALGTTAAAVGINLSFLTTLLLPMAFLPIRGWRFALVSLPAIVETVLTKNPELHNLGFHYYVPAMVVLFFAAIEGGRSAARRRIEG
;
A
#
# COMPACT_ATOMS: atom_id res chain seq x y z
N MET A 1 -16.99 3.99 -56.30
CA MET A 1 -15.70 4.25 -55.62
C MET A 1 -15.96 5.09 -54.38
N PRO A 2 -15.69 4.62 -53.16
CA PRO A 2 -15.77 5.47 -51.98
C PRO A 2 -14.43 6.17 -51.76
N HIS A 3 -14.48 7.50 -51.66
CA HIS A 3 -13.35 8.33 -51.26
C HIS A 3 -12.85 7.97 -49.86
N ALA A 4 -11.55 7.71 -49.74
CA ALA A 4 -10.88 7.63 -48.45
C ALA A 4 -10.70 9.04 -47.86
N PRO A 5 -11.06 9.30 -46.60
CA PRO A 5 -10.67 10.53 -45.93
C PRO A 5 -9.20 10.42 -45.49
N THR A 6 -8.35 11.25 -46.08
CA THR A 6 -6.99 11.55 -45.64
C THR A 6 -7.04 12.33 -44.32
N GLY A 7 -7.21 11.61 -43.22
CA GLY A 7 -7.16 12.18 -41.87
C GLY A 7 -5.72 12.37 -41.39
N THR A 8 -5.17 13.57 -41.62
CA THR A 8 -4.01 14.12 -40.90
C THR A 8 -4.36 14.44 -39.45
N HIS A 9 -4.71 13.44 -38.64
CA HIS A 9 -4.93 13.65 -37.21
C HIS A 9 -4.35 12.51 -36.37
N ALA A 10 -3.43 12.90 -35.45
CA ALA A 10 -3.00 12.22 -34.21
C ALA A 10 -1.48 12.04 -34.01
N ARG A 11 -0.64 13.05 -34.31
CA ARG A 11 0.77 13.07 -33.85
C ARG A 11 1.00 13.75 -32.49
N LEU A 12 0.08 14.61 -32.04
CA LEU A 12 0.22 15.38 -30.79
C LEU A 12 0.36 14.53 -29.50
N PRO A 13 -0.39 13.43 -29.29
CA PRO A 13 -0.33 12.68 -28.03
C PRO A 13 1.04 12.05 -27.77
N ARG A 14 1.74 11.63 -28.83
CA ARG A 14 3.05 10.98 -28.72
C ARG A 14 4.16 11.96 -28.31
N ALA A 15 4.08 13.21 -28.75
CA ALA A 15 5.03 14.24 -28.38
C ALA A 15 4.91 14.61 -26.89
N VAL A 16 3.69 14.63 -26.35
CA VAL A 16 3.43 14.87 -24.92
C VAL A 16 3.95 13.73 -24.06
N ASP A 17 3.68 12.48 -24.42
CA ASP A 17 4.19 11.30 -23.70
C ASP A 17 5.73 11.27 -23.67
N VAL A 18 6.37 11.64 -24.79
CA VAL A 18 7.83 11.73 -24.90
C VAL A 18 8.38 12.91 -24.07
N LEU A 19 7.76 14.08 -24.11
CA LEU A 19 8.16 15.23 -23.29
C LEU A 19 8.03 14.95 -21.79
N VAL A 20 6.95 14.29 -21.38
CA VAL A 20 6.73 13.85 -20.01
C VAL A 20 7.79 12.85 -19.57
N LEU A 21 8.10 11.86 -20.41
CA LEU A 21 9.16 10.90 -20.15
C LEU A 21 10.51 11.59 -20.02
N LEU A 22 10.86 12.50 -20.94
CA LEU A 22 12.12 13.24 -20.91
C LEU A 22 12.23 14.15 -19.67
N ALA A 23 11.13 14.79 -19.25
CA ALA A 23 11.09 15.56 -18.01
C ALA A 23 11.27 14.68 -16.76
N GLY A 24 10.62 13.51 -16.72
CA GLY A 24 10.79 12.54 -15.64
C GLY A 24 12.22 11.97 -15.58
N LEU A 25 12.83 11.70 -16.73
CA LEU A 25 14.22 11.25 -16.86
C LEU A 25 15.22 12.34 -16.46
N PHE A 26 14.96 13.61 -16.80
CA PHE A 26 15.77 14.73 -16.35
C PHE A 26 15.76 14.86 -14.82
N LEU A 27 14.58 14.81 -14.21
CA LEU A 27 14.46 14.83 -12.75
C LEU A 27 15.15 13.61 -12.12
N TYR A 28 15.00 12.41 -12.68
CA TYR A 28 15.69 11.20 -12.23
C TYR A 28 17.21 11.34 -12.21
N SER A 29 17.77 11.96 -13.25
CA SER A 29 19.21 12.12 -13.37
C SER A 29 19.80 13.18 -12.43
N ARG A 30 19.00 14.11 -11.92
CA ARG A 30 19.48 15.23 -11.10
C ARG A 30 19.51 14.94 -9.60
N TYR A 31 18.74 13.95 -9.15
CA TYR A 31 18.62 13.65 -7.73
C TYR A 31 19.18 12.27 -7.41
N ARG A 32 20.10 12.22 -6.45
CA ARG A 32 20.56 10.96 -5.84
C ARG A 32 19.80 10.76 -4.54
N TYR A 33 19.25 9.57 -4.36
CA TYR A 33 18.71 9.20 -3.06
C TYR A 33 19.87 8.92 -2.10
N ASP A 34 19.94 9.68 -1.02
CA ASP A 34 20.81 9.37 0.12
C ASP A 34 20.12 8.32 0.97
N TRP A 35 20.63 7.09 0.87
CA TRP A 35 20.12 5.93 1.60
C TRP A 35 20.33 6.03 3.11
N VAL A 36 21.23 6.91 3.57
CA VAL A 36 21.46 7.14 5.00
C VAL A 36 20.46 8.16 5.51
N ARG A 37 20.34 9.30 4.84
CA ARG A 37 19.47 10.41 5.26
C ARG A 37 18.02 10.26 4.80
N HIS A 38 17.75 9.31 3.91
CA HIS A 38 16.45 9.06 3.28
C HIS A 38 15.87 10.32 2.62
N GLN A 39 16.76 11.11 2.01
CA GLN A 39 16.43 12.37 1.33
C GLN A 39 16.94 12.31 -0.11
N LEU A 40 16.20 12.95 -1.01
CA LEU A 40 16.71 13.25 -2.35
C LEU A 40 17.73 14.38 -2.23
N ILE A 41 18.99 14.08 -2.54
CA ILE A 41 20.07 15.06 -2.64
C ILE A 41 20.13 15.52 -4.10
N ASP A 42 19.99 16.82 -4.34
CA ASP A 42 20.30 17.42 -5.64
C ASP A 42 21.80 17.24 -5.90
N THR A 43 22.16 16.48 -6.93
CA THR A 43 23.55 16.21 -7.27
C THR A 43 24.21 17.33 -8.05
N GLY A 44 23.48 18.40 -8.38
CA GLY A 44 23.99 19.53 -9.17
C GLY A 44 24.27 19.20 -10.65
N GLY A 45 24.08 17.94 -11.07
CA GLY A 45 24.35 17.44 -12.42
C GLY A 45 23.56 16.18 -12.77
N VAL A 46 23.43 15.91 -14.08
CA VAL A 46 22.65 14.82 -14.69
C VAL A 46 23.45 13.50 -14.68
N GLN A 47 22.98 12.48 -13.97
CA GLN A 47 23.57 11.14 -13.88
C GLN A 47 23.12 10.26 -15.06
N TRP A 48 23.91 10.27 -16.14
CA TRP A 48 23.61 9.59 -17.41
C TRP A 48 23.59 8.05 -17.43
N PRO A 49 24.35 7.29 -16.60
CA PRO A 49 24.41 5.83 -16.74
C PRO A 49 23.10 5.09 -16.42
N ALA A 50 22.26 5.65 -15.56
CA ALA A 50 21.00 5.05 -15.14
C ALA A 50 19.83 5.29 -16.12
N LEU A 51 20.06 6.11 -17.17
CA LEU A 51 19.08 6.46 -18.20
C LEU A 51 18.98 5.45 -19.34
N VAL A 52 20.05 4.69 -19.60
CA VAL A 52 20.16 3.89 -20.83
C VAL A 52 19.18 2.71 -20.84
N LEU A 53 19.03 2.02 -19.71
CA LEU A 53 18.19 0.83 -19.62
C LEU A 53 16.68 1.14 -19.69
N PRO A 54 16.14 2.13 -18.95
CA PRO A 54 14.73 2.55 -19.08
C PRO A 54 14.44 3.15 -20.46
N MET A 55 15.39 3.89 -21.05
CA MET A 55 15.21 4.50 -22.37
C MET A 55 15.19 3.46 -23.49
N ILE A 56 16.03 2.42 -23.42
CA ILE A 56 15.97 1.26 -24.33
C ILE A 56 14.65 0.50 -24.15
N LEU A 57 14.22 0.25 -22.91
CA LEU A 57 12.97 -0.45 -22.63
C LEU A 57 11.76 0.33 -23.17
N VAL A 58 11.75 1.66 -23.00
CA VAL A 58 10.68 2.52 -23.51
C VAL A 58 10.72 2.64 -25.03
N LEU A 59 11.90 2.74 -25.65
CA LEU A 59 12.02 2.72 -27.11
C LEU A 59 11.54 1.40 -27.71
N LEU A 60 11.83 0.26 -27.08
CA LEU A 60 11.33 -1.07 -27.47
C LEU A 60 9.81 -1.19 -27.30
N VAL A 61 9.24 -0.65 -26.20
CA VAL A 61 7.79 -0.65 -25.97
C VAL A 61 7.05 0.30 -26.90
N VAL A 62 7.62 1.48 -27.22
CA VAL A 62 7.04 2.47 -28.13
C VAL A 62 7.12 2.00 -29.59
N SER A 63 8.22 1.35 -29.97
CA SER A 63 8.37 0.76 -31.32
C SER A 63 7.52 -0.50 -31.51
N GLY A 64 7.34 -1.32 -30.46
CA GLY A 64 6.41 -2.47 -30.46
C GLY A 64 4.93 -2.07 -30.48
N ALA A 65 4.55 -0.99 -29.79
CA ALA A 65 3.19 -0.46 -29.75
C ALA A 65 2.75 0.23 -31.06
N ALA A 66 3.67 0.49 -31.99
CA ALA A 66 3.37 1.11 -33.28
C ALA A 66 2.60 0.17 -34.25
N ARG A 67 2.39 -1.10 -33.90
CA ARG A 67 1.83 -2.12 -34.80
C ARG A 67 0.41 -2.60 -34.49
N GLY A 68 -0.29 -2.03 -33.51
CA GLY A 68 -1.72 -2.32 -33.36
C GLY A 68 -2.38 -1.55 -32.22
N GLU A 69 -3.22 -0.57 -32.55
CA GLU A 69 -4.54 -0.35 -31.91
C GLU A 69 -5.22 0.94 -32.43
N ARG A 70 -6.55 0.85 -32.60
CA ARG A 70 -7.41 1.83 -33.31
C ARG A 70 -8.12 2.86 -32.41
N ASP A 71 -7.94 2.89 -31.09
CA ASP A 71 -8.74 3.78 -30.23
C ASP A 71 -8.02 5.06 -29.77
N ALA A 72 -8.58 6.23 -30.13
CA ALA A 72 -8.06 7.55 -29.84
C ALA A 72 -8.35 8.04 -28.41
N ARG A 73 -9.44 7.56 -27.78
CA ARG A 73 -9.85 8.00 -26.43
C ARG A 73 -9.00 7.38 -25.32
N GLY A 74 -8.46 6.18 -25.56
CA GLY A 74 -7.44 5.58 -24.71
C GLY A 74 -6.22 6.49 -24.62
N ARG A 75 -5.68 6.94 -25.77
CA ARG A 75 -4.45 7.76 -25.85
C ARG A 75 -4.51 9.05 -25.01
N LEU A 76 -5.63 9.77 -25.03
CA LEU A 76 -5.83 11.02 -24.28
C LEU A 76 -5.79 10.84 -22.76
N ARG A 77 -6.32 9.72 -22.24
CA ARG A 77 -6.37 9.46 -20.79
C ARG A 77 -5.01 9.05 -20.22
N HIS A 78 -4.20 8.33 -20.99
CA HIS A 78 -2.85 7.95 -20.59
C HIS A 78 -1.92 9.17 -20.57
N GLY A 79 -2.02 10.04 -21.58
CA GLY A 79 -1.27 11.31 -21.61
C GLY A 79 -1.64 12.23 -20.44
N ALA A 80 -2.91 12.31 -20.05
CA ALA A 80 -3.33 13.09 -18.88
C ALA A 80 -2.74 12.55 -17.56
N PHE A 81 -2.65 11.23 -17.40
CA PHE A 81 -2.08 10.62 -16.22
C PHE A 81 -0.56 10.86 -16.11
N ALA A 82 0.13 10.76 -17.24
CA ALA A 82 1.54 11.09 -17.36
C ALA A 82 1.80 12.58 -17.05
N VAL A 83 1.00 13.49 -17.60
CA VAL A 83 1.08 14.94 -17.32
C VAL A 83 0.85 15.23 -15.84
N ILE A 84 -0.17 14.63 -15.22
CA ILE A 84 -0.45 14.81 -13.78
C ILE A 84 0.73 14.32 -12.93
N ALA A 85 1.28 13.14 -13.24
CA ALA A 85 2.43 12.60 -12.51
C ALA A 85 3.66 13.51 -12.65
N THR A 86 3.91 14.09 -13.82
CA THR A 86 4.99 15.08 -14.03
C THR A 86 4.74 16.40 -13.33
N LEU A 87 3.51 16.91 -13.33
CA LEU A 87 3.16 18.14 -12.59
C LEU A 87 3.32 17.96 -11.08
N ILE A 88 3.05 16.76 -10.55
CA ILE A 88 3.29 16.42 -9.14
C ILE A 88 4.79 16.40 -8.83
N LEU A 89 5.61 15.79 -9.71
CA LEU A 89 7.07 15.83 -9.55
C LEU A 89 7.63 17.27 -9.66
N LEU A 90 7.07 18.10 -10.53
CA LEU A 90 7.43 19.52 -10.65
C LEU A 90 6.99 20.33 -9.42
N ALA A 91 5.80 20.06 -8.87
CA ALA A 91 5.35 20.70 -7.64
C ALA A 91 6.21 20.29 -6.43
N GLN A 92 6.60 19.02 -6.36
CA GLN A 92 7.56 18.53 -5.36
C GLN A 92 8.91 19.25 -5.49
N TRP A 93 9.38 19.44 -6.72
CA TRP A 93 10.60 20.19 -7.02
C TRP A 93 10.50 21.65 -6.55
N LEU A 94 9.40 22.34 -6.89
CA LEU A 94 9.16 23.73 -6.49
C LEU A 94 9.01 23.91 -4.97
N THR A 95 8.49 22.90 -4.28
CA THR A 95 8.22 22.94 -2.84
C THR A 95 9.36 22.36 -1.99
N ALA A 96 10.43 21.87 -2.63
CA ALA A 96 11.51 21.13 -1.98
C ALA A 96 11.02 19.97 -1.08
N ALA A 97 9.86 19.38 -1.39
CA ALA A 97 9.30 18.31 -0.58
C ALA A 97 10.15 17.04 -0.70
N HIS A 98 10.68 16.56 0.42
CA HIS A 98 11.68 15.49 0.49
C HIS A 98 11.16 14.06 0.25
N SER A 99 10.02 13.86 -0.41
CA SER A 99 9.39 12.53 -0.53
C SER A 99 9.94 11.70 -1.72
N PRO A 100 10.85 10.72 -1.52
CA PRO A 100 11.33 9.83 -2.60
C PRO A 100 10.20 8.98 -3.21
N TRP A 101 9.06 8.92 -2.55
CA TRP A 101 7.93 8.07 -2.89
C TRP A 101 7.11 8.58 -4.07
N LEU A 102 7.17 9.87 -4.38
CA LEU A 102 6.57 10.42 -5.59
C LEU A 102 7.30 9.93 -6.85
N LEU A 103 8.62 9.71 -6.76
CA LEU A 103 9.41 9.06 -7.80
C LEU A 103 9.03 7.58 -7.96
N TYR A 104 8.91 6.82 -6.86
CA TYR A 104 8.46 5.42 -6.92
C TYR A 104 7.01 5.29 -7.40
N ALA A 105 6.14 6.23 -7.01
CA ALA A 105 4.78 6.30 -7.51
C ALA A 105 4.76 6.62 -9.02
N TRP A 106 5.64 7.49 -9.51
CA TRP A 106 5.83 7.73 -10.93
C TRP A 106 6.32 6.47 -11.67
N ILE A 107 7.32 5.76 -11.13
CA ILE A 107 7.80 4.48 -11.68
C ILE A 107 6.66 3.46 -11.73
N ALA A 108 5.85 3.36 -10.68
CA ALA A 108 4.69 2.48 -10.61
C ALA A 108 3.61 2.87 -11.66
N CYS A 109 3.39 4.17 -11.87
CA CYS A 109 2.50 4.66 -12.92
C CYS A 109 2.99 4.28 -14.32
N VAL A 110 4.29 4.42 -14.59
CA VAL A 110 4.92 4.00 -15.84
C VAL A 110 4.85 2.49 -16.02
N ALA A 111 5.14 1.71 -14.98
CA ALA A 111 5.03 0.26 -14.99
C ALA A 111 3.59 -0.19 -15.27
N ALA A 112 2.60 0.41 -14.62
CA ALA A 112 1.18 0.12 -14.86
C ALA A 112 0.77 0.40 -16.31
N MET A 113 1.23 1.53 -16.90
CA MET A 113 1.00 1.82 -18.32
C MET A 113 1.62 0.77 -19.25
N VAL A 114 2.84 0.31 -18.95
CA VAL A 114 3.51 -0.77 -19.70
C VAL A 114 2.76 -2.09 -19.55
N SER A 115 2.32 -2.45 -18.34
CA SER A 115 1.56 -3.67 -18.07
C SER A 115 0.22 -3.73 -18.82
N VAL A 116 -0.48 -2.60 -18.96
CA VAL A 116 -1.71 -2.53 -19.77
C VAL A 116 -1.38 -2.86 -21.23
N ARG A 117 -0.33 -2.26 -21.81
CA ARG A 117 0.09 -2.53 -23.21
C ARG A 117 0.54 -3.97 -23.43
N VAL A 118 1.26 -4.57 -22.47
CA VAL A 118 1.63 -5.99 -22.51
C VAL A 118 0.39 -6.88 -22.41
N GLY A 119 -0.61 -6.48 -21.61
CA GLY A 119 -1.90 -7.16 -21.50
C GLY A 119 -2.69 -7.23 -22.80
N HIS A 120 -2.56 -6.23 -23.67
CA HIS A 120 -3.14 -6.23 -25.02
C HIS A 120 -2.40 -7.16 -25.99
N TRP A 121 -1.15 -7.51 -25.69
CA TRP A 121 -0.29 -8.38 -26.51
C TRP A 121 -0.30 -9.86 -26.11
N LEU A 122 -0.74 -10.20 -24.89
CA LEU A 122 -0.82 -11.60 -24.45
C LEU A 122 -1.88 -12.35 -25.28
N PRO A 123 -1.46 -13.30 -26.14
CA PRO A 123 -2.32 -13.90 -27.17
C PRO A 123 -3.43 -14.80 -26.60
N THR A 124 -3.36 -15.13 -25.31
CA THR A 124 -4.44 -15.79 -24.56
C THR A 124 -4.65 -15.09 -23.23
N ARG A 125 -5.88 -14.67 -22.92
CA ARG A 125 -6.23 -14.24 -21.56
C ARG A 125 -6.20 -15.49 -20.68
N PRO A 126 -5.35 -15.56 -19.63
CA PRO A 126 -5.31 -16.74 -18.80
C PRO A 126 -6.68 -17.00 -18.18
N GLY A 127 -7.10 -18.27 -18.13
CA GLY A 127 -8.24 -18.67 -17.32
C GLY A 127 -7.99 -18.32 -15.85
N ILE A 128 -9.02 -18.31 -15.00
CA ILE A 128 -8.89 -17.88 -13.61
C ILE A 128 -7.80 -18.64 -12.84
N ALA A 129 -7.66 -19.95 -13.08
CA ALA A 129 -6.60 -20.75 -12.48
C ALA A 129 -5.21 -20.25 -12.88
N GLY A 130 -5.01 -19.91 -14.16
CA GLY A 130 -3.76 -19.34 -14.66
C GLY A 130 -3.49 -17.95 -14.06
N ALA A 131 -4.51 -17.09 -13.98
CA ALA A 131 -4.39 -15.76 -13.38
C ALA A 131 -3.96 -15.84 -11.89
N LEU A 132 -4.64 -16.68 -11.10
CA LEU A 132 -4.31 -16.88 -9.69
C LEU A 132 -2.94 -17.53 -9.50
N ALA A 133 -2.56 -18.50 -10.35
CA ALA A 133 -1.24 -19.12 -10.32
C ALA A 133 -0.13 -18.11 -10.62
N ILE A 134 -0.32 -17.21 -11.60
CA ILE A 134 0.63 -16.14 -11.91
C ILE A 134 0.75 -15.18 -10.72
N VAL A 135 -0.37 -14.73 -10.14
CA VAL A 135 -0.33 -13.84 -8.96
C VAL A 135 0.37 -14.53 -7.78
N ALA A 136 0.09 -15.80 -7.53
CA ALA A 136 0.74 -16.57 -6.47
C ALA A 136 2.25 -16.73 -6.72
N LEU A 137 2.66 -17.01 -7.96
CA LEU A 137 4.07 -17.08 -8.35
C LEU A 137 4.78 -15.73 -8.13
N PHE A 138 4.19 -14.62 -8.59
CA PHE A 138 4.75 -13.29 -8.37
C PHE A 138 4.80 -12.93 -6.88
N GLY A 139 3.78 -13.30 -6.11
CA GLY A 139 3.75 -13.11 -4.66
C GLY A 139 4.86 -13.90 -3.96
N ALA A 140 5.11 -15.14 -4.38
CA ALA A 140 6.19 -15.98 -3.88
C ALA A 140 7.57 -15.40 -4.24
N VAL A 141 7.76 -14.94 -5.48
CA VAL A 141 9.00 -14.29 -5.93
C VAL A 141 9.25 -13.00 -5.17
N ALA A 142 8.25 -12.12 -5.02
CA ALA A 142 8.36 -10.90 -4.24
C ALA A 142 8.67 -11.18 -2.75
N THR A 143 8.04 -12.19 -2.18
CA THR A 143 8.31 -12.65 -0.80
C THR A 143 9.75 -13.13 -0.68
N ALA A 144 10.22 -13.98 -1.57
CA ALA A 144 11.60 -14.46 -1.58
C ALA A 144 12.60 -13.29 -1.73
N LEU A 145 12.32 -12.33 -2.63
CA LEU A 145 13.14 -11.13 -2.80
C LEU A 145 13.21 -10.32 -1.49
N HIS A 146 12.07 -10.01 -0.87
CA HIS A 146 12.02 -9.23 0.37
C HIS A 146 12.71 -9.96 1.52
N VAL A 147 12.55 -11.29 1.62
CA VAL A 147 13.27 -12.13 2.59
C VAL A 147 14.78 -12.04 2.35
N GLN A 148 15.24 -12.22 1.12
CA GLN A 148 16.67 -12.14 0.80
C GLN A 148 17.25 -10.75 1.07
N LEU A 149 16.49 -9.69 0.78
CA LEU A 149 16.89 -8.32 1.08
C LEU A 149 17.00 -8.08 2.59
N GLN A 150 16.03 -8.53 3.38
CA GLN A 150 16.11 -8.44 4.84
C GLN A 150 17.30 -9.23 5.40
N LEU A 151 17.53 -10.46 4.92
CA LEU A 151 18.69 -11.26 5.32
C LEU A 151 20.02 -10.62 4.89
N PHE A 152 20.05 -9.98 3.72
CA PHE A 152 21.19 -9.22 3.25
C PHE A 152 21.48 -8.05 4.19
N LEU A 153 20.47 -7.25 4.53
CA LEU A 153 20.60 -6.14 5.47
C LEU A 153 21.07 -6.63 6.85
N TRP A 154 20.52 -7.74 7.34
CA TRP A 154 20.94 -8.38 8.60
C TRP A 154 22.42 -8.78 8.58
N ARG A 155 22.86 -9.49 7.53
CA ARG A 155 24.26 -9.93 7.38
C ARG A 155 25.26 -8.78 7.29
N HIS A 156 24.83 -7.62 6.82
CA HIS A 156 25.67 -6.43 6.67
C HIS A 156 25.50 -5.42 7.80
N MET A 157 24.79 -5.78 8.89
CA MET A 157 24.53 -4.89 10.03
C MET A 157 23.82 -3.57 9.63
N SER A 158 23.05 -3.62 8.54
CA SER A 158 22.25 -2.51 8.01
C SER A 158 20.75 -2.69 8.26
N PHE A 159 20.39 -3.68 9.07
CA PHE A 159 19.00 -3.95 9.43
C PHE A 159 18.57 -3.04 10.56
N GLY A 160 17.41 -2.42 10.41
CA GLY A 160 16.84 -1.51 11.40
C GLY A 160 16.64 -2.26 12.72
N TYR A 161 17.29 -1.77 13.77
CA TYR A 161 17.32 -2.46 15.07
C TYR A 161 15.95 -2.48 15.77
N HIS A 162 15.10 -1.47 15.55
CA HIS A 162 13.94 -1.23 16.40
C HIS A 162 12.87 -2.32 16.29
N ASP A 163 12.10 -2.43 15.22
CA ASP A 163 10.84 -3.22 15.32
C ASP A 163 11.05 -4.74 15.34
N ILE A 164 11.65 -5.33 14.30
CA ILE A 164 11.77 -6.80 14.21
C ILE A 164 12.59 -7.42 15.35
N GLY A 165 13.61 -6.71 15.87
CA GLY A 165 14.41 -7.18 16.99
C GLY A 165 13.58 -7.29 18.28
N LEU A 166 12.74 -6.28 18.54
CA LEU A 166 11.83 -6.28 19.69
C LEU A 166 10.79 -7.40 19.58
N PHE A 167 10.17 -7.58 18.40
CA PHE A 167 9.23 -8.69 18.17
C PHE A 167 9.89 -10.05 18.30
N ALA A 168 11.06 -10.27 17.67
CA ALA A 168 11.78 -11.54 17.76
C ALA A 168 12.14 -11.87 19.21
N ARG A 169 12.57 -10.86 19.99
CA ARG A 169 12.86 -11.05 21.41
C ARG A 169 11.62 -11.37 22.23
N ALA A 170 10.50 -10.67 21.98
CA ALA A 170 9.23 -10.94 22.63
C ALA A 170 8.74 -12.37 22.36
N LEU A 171 8.84 -12.84 21.11
CA LEU A 171 8.46 -14.20 20.73
C LEU A 171 9.39 -15.25 21.34
N HIS A 172 10.70 -15.00 21.39
CA HIS A 172 11.66 -15.87 22.08
C HIS A 172 11.31 -16.05 23.56
N ASN A 173 11.08 -14.94 24.27
CA ASN A 173 10.72 -14.97 25.69
C ASN A 173 9.33 -15.59 25.91
N GLY A 174 8.37 -15.31 25.02
CA GLY A 174 7.04 -15.93 25.04
C GLY A 174 7.11 -17.44 24.90
N ALA A 175 7.92 -17.95 23.97
CA ALA A 175 8.14 -19.39 23.79
C ALA A 175 8.77 -20.06 25.03
N ALA A 176 9.67 -19.34 25.72
CA ALA A 176 10.30 -19.76 26.96
C ALA A 176 9.41 -19.61 28.21
N GLY A 177 8.16 -19.14 28.08
CA GLY A 177 7.24 -18.96 29.21
C GLY A 177 7.50 -17.71 30.06
N LYS A 178 8.32 -16.76 29.58
CA LYS A 178 8.65 -15.50 30.27
C LYS A 178 7.69 -14.34 29.89
N GLY A 179 6.60 -14.67 29.20
CA GLY A 179 5.72 -13.68 28.58
C GLY A 179 6.36 -13.00 27.35
N LEU A 180 5.61 -12.11 26.70
CA LEU A 180 6.07 -11.32 25.54
C LEU A 180 7.01 -10.17 25.96
N TRP A 181 7.93 -10.45 26.89
CA TRP A 181 8.84 -9.51 27.52
C TRP A 181 10.01 -9.14 26.60
N VAL A 182 10.43 -7.88 26.67
CA VAL A 182 11.60 -7.37 25.95
C VAL A 182 12.48 -6.57 26.90
N GLU A 183 13.70 -7.07 27.15
CA GLU A 183 14.62 -6.52 28.15
C GLU A 183 15.10 -5.12 27.80
N SER A 184 15.35 -4.83 26.52
CA SER A 184 15.76 -3.50 26.06
C SER A 184 14.68 -2.43 26.24
N LEU A 185 13.40 -2.83 26.30
CA LEU A 185 12.28 -1.93 26.64
C LEU A 185 12.01 -1.89 28.16
N GLY A 186 12.49 -2.88 28.91
CA GLY A 186 12.12 -3.08 30.30
C GLY A 186 10.64 -3.41 30.51
N ARG A 187 9.93 -3.90 29.47
CA ARG A 187 8.50 -4.24 29.52
C ARG A 187 8.09 -5.24 28.45
N SER A 188 6.82 -5.66 28.51
CA SER A 188 6.19 -6.47 27.46
C SER A 188 5.93 -5.64 26.21
N ILE A 189 6.00 -6.26 25.02
CA ILE A 189 5.63 -5.59 23.76
C ILE A 189 4.14 -5.21 23.72
N LEU A 190 3.32 -5.86 24.55
CA LEU A 190 1.92 -5.51 24.79
C LEU A 190 1.75 -4.12 25.44
N GLY A 191 2.82 -3.57 26.02
CA GLY A 191 2.88 -2.22 26.58
C GLY A 191 3.30 -1.14 25.57
N GLU A 192 3.61 -1.52 24.32
CA GLU A 192 3.77 -0.58 23.20
C GLU A 192 2.49 -0.61 22.33
N HIS A 193 2.08 -1.80 21.89
CA HIS A 193 0.86 -2.03 21.11
C HIS A 193 0.14 -3.28 21.62
N ALA A 194 -1.19 -3.32 21.52
CA ALA A 194 -2.00 -4.45 21.95
C ALA A 194 -1.95 -5.63 20.94
N PHE A 195 -0.74 -6.11 20.63
CA PHE A 195 -0.48 -7.18 19.68
C PHE A 195 -0.75 -8.57 20.26
N ILE A 196 -2.03 -8.87 20.54
CA ILE A 196 -2.47 -10.16 21.10
C ILE A 196 -2.19 -11.32 20.14
N ALA A 197 -2.25 -11.06 18.84
CA ALA A 197 -1.94 -12.05 17.80
C ALA A 197 -0.47 -12.53 17.80
N ALA A 198 0.41 -11.95 18.64
CA ALA A 198 1.76 -12.46 18.89
C ALA A 198 1.76 -13.82 19.62
N TRP A 199 0.75 -14.12 20.44
CA TRP A 199 0.73 -15.36 21.23
C TRP A 199 0.74 -16.65 20.39
N PRO A 200 -0.10 -16.77 19.33
CA PRO A 200 0.04 -17.86 18.37
C PRO A 200 1.44 -17.98 17.75
N LEU A 201 2.11 -16.85 17.48
CA LEU A 201 3.47 -16.86 16.91
C LEU A 201 4.50 -17.36 17.93
N ALA A 202 4.38 -16.96 19.20
CA ALA A 202 5.24 -17.44 20.27
C ALA A 202 5.07 -18.95 20.49
N TRP A 203 3.86 -19.48 20.29
CA TRP A 203 3.62 -20.92 20.33
C TRP A 203 4.31 -21.66 19.18
N LEU A 204 4.34 -21.10 17.96
CA LEU A 204 5.14 -21.66 16.86
C LEU A 204 6.65 -21.67 17.20
N CYS A 205 7.15 -20.62 17.84
CA CYS A 205 8.53 -20.58 18.31
C CYS A 205 8.82 -21.65 19.37
N ARG A 206 7.86 -21.95 20.24
CA ARG A 206 7.95 -23.05 21.21
C ARG A 206 8.03 -24.42 20.53
N LEU A 207 7.44 -24.59 19.35
CA LEU A 207 7.56 -25.80 18.53
C LEU A 207 8.89 -25.88 17.74
N GLY A 208 9.78 -24.90 17.90
CA GLY A 208 11.11 -24.89 17.30
C GLY A 208 11.31 -23.90 16.15
N ALA A 209 10.32 -23.06 15.82
CA ALA A 209 10.53 -22.00 14.84
C ALA A 209 11.47 -20.91 15.39
N ASP A 210 12.54 -20.58 14.67
CA ASP A 210 13.39 -19.44 15.02
C ASP A 210 12.56 -18.13 14.95
N PRO A 211 12.48 -17.33 16.03
CA PRO A 211 11.66 -16.13 16.07
C PRO A 211 12.01 -15.10 14.98
N PHE A 212 13.29 -14.90 14.71
CA PHE A 212 13.73 -13.92 13.73
C PHE A 212 13.38 -14.37 12.30
N LEU A 213 13.74 -15.61 11.93
CA LEU A 213 13.43 -16.16 10.61
C LEU A 213 11.93 -16.26 10.37
N LEU A 214 11.14 -16.60 11.41
CA LEU A 214 9.69 -16.59 11.33
C LEU A 214 9.18 -15.22 10.89
N LEU A 215 9.63 -14.14 11.54
CA LEU A 215 9.19 -12.78 11.26
C LEU A 215 9.69 -12.26 9.90
N VAL A 216 10.95 -12.54 9.55
CA VAL A 216 11.54 -12.18 8.25
C VAL A 216 10.72 -12.75 7.08
N VAL A 217 10.18 -13.96 7.23
CA VAL A 217 9.32 -14.60 6.22
C VAL A 217 7.88 -14.11 6.30
N LEU A 218 7.33 -14.04 7.52
CA LEU A 218 5.91 -13.81 7.74
C LEU A 218 5.45 -12.41 7.30
N GLY A 219 6.26 -11.38 7.52
CA GLY A 219 5.93 -10.00 7.11
C GLY A 219 5.71 -9.87 5.60
N PRO A 220 6.73 -10.18 4.77
CA PRO A 220 6.57 -10.17 3.32
C PRO A 220 5.51 -11.14 2.80
N LEU A 221 5.39 -12.33 3.42
CA LEU A 221 4.36 -13.30 3.04
C LEU A 221 2.95 -12.74 3.25
N ALA A 222 2.70 -12.07 4.37
CA ALA A 222 1.40 -11.47 4.68
C ALA A 222 1.06 -10.35 3.68
N LEU A 223 2.00 -9.43 3.42
CA LEU A 223 1.79 -8.33 2.48
C LEU A 223 1.64 -8.82 1.04
N ASN A 224 2.58 -9.61 0.51
CA ASN A 224 2.51 -10.08 -0.87
C ASN A 224 1.37 -11.10 -1.07
N GLY A 225 1.13 -11.95 -0.06
CA GLY A 225 0.05 -12.95 -0.07
C GLY A 225 -1.35 -12.34 -0.09
N ALA A 226 -1.53 -11.14 0.48
CA ALA A 226 -2.77 -10.38 0.34
C ALA A 226 -3.11 -10.08 -1.14
N GLY A 227 -2.12 -10.06 -2.05
CA GLY A 227 -2.33 -9.93 -3.50
C GLY A 227 -3.19 -11.07 -4.09
N ILE A 228 -3.10 -12.29 -3.54
CA ILE A 228 -3.95 -13.42 -3.94
C ILE A 228 -5.39 -13.18 -3.51
N VAL A 229 -5.61 -12.67 -2.30
CA VAL A 229 -6.94 -12.32 -1.77
C VAL A 229 -7.57 -11.20 -2.60
N VAL A 230 -6.77 -10.19 -2.96
CA VAL A 230 -7.18 -9.10 -3.87
C VAL A 230 -7.54 -9.64 -5.25
N ALA A 231 -6.74 -10.54 -5.83
CA ALA A 231 -7.02 -11.17 -7.12
C ALA A 231 -8.32 -11.99 -7.08
N TRP A 232 -8.51 -12.79 -6.03
CA TRP A 232 -9.75 -13.53 -5.78
C TRP A 232 -10.96 -12.58 -5.69
N PHE A 233 -10.85 -11.51 -4.91
CA PHE A 233 -11.91 -10.53 -4.78
C PHE A 233 -12.23 -9.89 -6.14
N ALA A 234 -11.23 -9.39 -6.86
CA ALA A 234 -11.40 -8.75 -8.17
C ALA A 234 -12.02 -9.71 -9.19
N TRP A 235 -11.64 -10.99 -9.18
CA TRP A 235 -12.29 -12.02 -9.99
C TRP A 235 -13.78 -12.14 -9.65
N ARG A 236 -14.12 -12.35 -8.37
CA ARG A 236 -15.51 -12.56 -7.93
C ARG A 236 -16.37 -11.31 -8.15
N ARG A 237 -15.77 -10.14 -8.06
CA ARG A 237 -16.47 -8.85 -8.09
C ARG A 237 -16.62 -8.27 -9.50
N LEU A 238 -15.64 -8.51 -10.38
CA LEU A 238 -15.59 -7.98 -11.74
C LEU A 238 -15.80 -9.07 -12.81
N GLU A 239 -15.94 -10.33 -12.39
CA GLU A 239 -16.19 -11.49 -13.25
C GLU A 239 -15.15 -11.65 -14.37
N SER A 240 -13.90 -11.28 -14.08
CA SER A 240 -12.82 -11.23 -15.07
C SER A 240 -11.51 -11.76 -14.51
N ALA A 241 -10.94 -12.77 -15.18
CA ALA A 241 -9.62 -13.31 -14.86
C ALA A 241 -8.49 -12.28 -15.12
N GLY A 242 -8.67 -11.42 -16.12
CA GLY A 242 -7.74 -10.31 -16.37
C GLY A 242 -7.76 -9.30 -15.21
N ALA A 243 -8.95 -8.95 -14.72
CA ALA A 243 -9.07 -8.07 -13.56
C ALA A 243 -8.45 -8.67 -12.29
N ALA A 244 -8.61 -9.98 -12.10
CA ALA A 244 -7.95 -10.73 -11.03
C ALA A 244 -6.42 -10.61 -11.10
N LEU A 245 -5.85 -10.90 -12.28
CA LEU A 245 -4.43 -10.82 -12.53
C LEU A 245 -3.88 -9.41 -12.28
N PHE A 246 -4.47 -8.39 -12.90
CA PHE A 246 -3.98 -7.03 -12.78
C PHE A 246 -4.16 -6.45 -11.38
N ALA A 247 -5.26 -6.75 -10.69
CA ALA A 247 -5.46 -6.29 -9.31
C ALA A 247 -4.45 -6.93 -8.34
N GLY A 248 -4.22 -8.25 -8.47
CA GLY A 248 -3.24 -8.97 -7.64
C GLY A 248 -1.81 -8.49 -7.88
N LEU A 249 -1.41 -8.32 -9.14
CA LEU A 249 -0.10 -7.78 -9.49
C LEU A 249 0.07 -6.32 -9.05
N ALA A 250 -0.95 -5.49 -9.25
CA ALA A 250 -0.92 -4.09 -8.82
C ALA A 250 -0.74 -3.98 -7.30
N TRP A 251 -1.35 -4.87 -6.52
CA TRP A 251 -1.14 -4.96 -5.07
C TRP A 251 0.31 -5.31 -4.73
N ILE A 252 0.85 -6.39 -5.30
CA ILE A 252 2.22 -6.86 -5.02
C ILE A 252 3.25 -5.78 -5.35
N LEU A 253 3.02 -5.02 -6.42
CA LEU A 253 3.90 -3.96 -6.91
C LEU A 253 3.66 -2.58 -6.28
N LEU A 254 2.83 -2.48 -5.24
CA LEU A 254 2.60 -1.20 -4.57
C LEU A 254 3.92 -0.67 -3.96
N PRO A 255 4.30 0.59 -4.23
CA PRO A 255 5.50 1.18 -3.62
C PRO A 255 5.35 1.33 -2.09
N MET A 256 4.11 1.27 -1.59
CA MET A 256 3.71 1.23 -0.18
C MET A 256 4.07 -0.09 0.53
N HIS A 257 4.82 -1.00 -0.09
CA HIS A 257 5.49 -2.08 0.65
C HIS A 257 6.89 -1.66 1.13
N GLY A 258 7.23 -0.37 0.97
CA GLY A 258 8.56 0.19 1.12
C GLY A 258 9.19 0.06 2.50
N CYS A 259 8.43 -0.07 3.58
CA CYS A 259 8.94 -0.33 4.93
C CYS A 259 9.76 -1.63 5.05
N LEU A 260 9.41 -2.65 4.26
CA LEU A 260 10.13 -3.93 4.24
C LEU A 260 11.54 -3.83 3.63
N ILE A 261 11.81 -2.80 2.80
CA ILE A 261 12.99 -2.80 1.90
C ILE A 261 13.76 -1.48 1.89
N VAL A 262 13.06 -0.34 1.91
CA VAL A 262 13.59 0.97 1.49
C VAL A 262 13.77 1.95 2.64
N ALA A 263 12.95 1.90 3.69
CA ALA A 263 12.93 2.96 4.71
C ALA A 263 13.35 2.47 6.10
N HIS A 264 14.67 2.33 6.27
CA HIS A 264 15.36 1.97 7.52
C HIS A 264 15.45 0.48 7.83
N GLY A 265 14.93 -0.39 6.96
CA GLY A 265 15.10 -1.84 7.12
C GLY A 265 14.50 -2.38 8.42
N TYR A 266 13.37 -1.83 8.88
CA TYR A 266 12.65 -2.25 10.09
C TYR A 266 12.30 -3.74 10.12
N GLY A 267 12.25 -4.36 8.93
CA GLY A 267 11.86 -5.75 8.77
C GLY A 267 10.38 -5.91 9.05
N PHE A 268 10.03 -6.83 9.95
CA PHE A 268 8.67 -7.14 10.33
C PHE A 268 8.02 -6.04 11.17
N HIS A 269 6.76 -5.76 10.85
CA HIS A 269 5.83 -5.00 11.67
C HIS A 269 4.51 -5.77 11.74
N GLU A 270 3.85 -5.79 12.90
CA GLU A 270 2.63 -6.55 13.16
C GLU A 270 1.48 -6.14 12.25
N SER A 271 1.37 -4.85 11.90
CA SER A 271 0.36 -4.32 10.97
C SER A 271 0.32 -5.04 9.62
N TYR A 272 1.43 -5.61 9.17
CA TYR A 272 1.48 -6.38 7.91
C TYR A 272 0.57 -7.61 7.97
N LEU A 273 0.44 -8.24 9.14
CA LEU A 273 -0.45 -9.38 9.35
C LEU A 273 -1.93 -9.01 9.17
N ALA A 274 -2.26 -7.72 9.32
CA ALA A 274 -3.63 -7.25 9.19
C ALA A 274 -4.05 -7.14 7.74
N ALA A 275 -3.11 -6.87 6.82
CA ALA A 275 -3.39 -6.69 5.40
C ALA A 275 -4.22 -7.83 4.77
N PRO A 276 -3.86 -9.12 4.90
CA PRO A 276 -4.65 -10.21 4.33
C PRO A 276 -6.03 -10.36 4.99
N LEU A 277 -6.15 -10.13 6.31
CA LEU A 277 -7.42 -10.22 7.02
C LEU A 277 -8.36 -9.07 6.64
N LEU A 278 -7.85 -7.85 6.58
CA LEU A 278 -8.60 -6.68 6.11
C LEU A 278 -9.05 -6.87 4.66
N ALA A 279 -8.16 -7.31 3.77
CA ALA A 279 -8.49 -7.59 2.38
C ALA A 279 -9.57 -8.68 2.25
N ALA A 280 -9.46 -9.78 3.00
CA ALA A 280 -10.44 -10.85 3.00
C ALA A 280 -11.79 -10.38 3.55
N GLY A 281 -11.78 -9.65 4.66
CA GLY A 281 -12.96 -9.07 5.28
C GLY A 281 -13.71 -8.11 4.35
N PHE A 282 -12.99 -7.15 3.75
CA PHE A 282 -13.58 -6.22 2.78
C PHE A 282 -14.10 -6.95 1.54
N GLY A 283 -13.34 -7.91 1.01
CA GLY A 283 -13.77 -8.73 -0.12
C GLY A 283 -15.06 -9.49 0.16
N LEU A 284 -15.17 -10.13 1.33
CA LEU A 284 -16.40 -10.79 1.77
C LEU A 284 -17.57 -9.80 1.91
N GLY A 285 -17.31 -8.61 2.45
CA GLY A 285 -18.31 -7.55 2.62
C GLY A 285 -18.91 -7.11 1.29
N PHE A 286 -18.06 -6.81 0.30
CA PHE A 286 -18.49 -6.41 -1.05
C PHE A 286 -19.19 -7.53 -1.83
N LEU A 287 -18.92 -8.79 -1.49
CA LEU A 287 -19.61 -9.96 -2.03
C LEU A 287 -20.90 -10.30 -1.26
N GLY A 288 -21.36 -9.43 -0.35
CA GLY A 288 -22.60 -9.57 0.41
C GLY A 288 -22.53 -10.52 1.61
N ARG A 289 -21.35 -11.07 1.92
CA ARG A 289 -21.12 -12.02 3.03
C ARG A 289 -20.76 -11.29 4.33
N HIS A 290 -21.60 -10.33 4.75
CA HIS A 290 -21.28 -9.40 5.85
C HIS A 290 -20.99 -10.08 7.20
N ARG A 291 -21.62 -11.22 7.52
CA ARG A 291 -21.32 -11.96 8.75
C ARG A 291 -19.89 -12.53 8.75
N GLY A 292 -19.50 -13.16 7.63
CA GLY A 292 -18.14 -13.66 7.46
C GLY A 292 -17.11 -12.52 7.44
N ALA A 293 -17.45 -11.41 6.78
CA ALA A 293 -16.64 -10.20 6.80
C ALA A 293 -16.42 -9.67 8.23
N ALA A 294 -17.49 -9.53 9.02
CA ALA A 294 -17.41 -9.06 10.40
C ALA A 294 -16.52 -9.97 11.26
N ILE A 295 -16.65 -11.30 11.14
CA ILE A 295 -15.80 -12.25 11.88
C ILE A 295 -14.32 -12.04 11.53
N VAL A 296 -13.98 -12.01 10.24
CA VAL A 296 -12.58 -11.86 9.79
C VAL A 296 -12.00 -10.50 10.20
N LEU A 297 -12.79 -9.43 10.09
CA LEU A 297 -12.35 -8.08 10.52
C LEU A 297 -12.23 -7.99 12.05
N CYS A 298 -13.10 -8.64 12.82
CA CYS A 298 -12.94 -8.70 14.27
C CYS A 298 -11.73 -9.54 14.69
N LEU A 299 -11.24 -10.47 13.86
CA LEU A 299 -9.96 -11.13 14.12
C LEU A 299 -8.77 -10.19 13.83
N SER A 300 -8.88 -9.29 12.84
CA SER A 300 -7.77 -8.40 12.51
C SER A 300 -7.47 -7.36 13.60
N ILE A 301 -8.44 -7.00 14.45
CA ILE A 301 -8.22 -6.03 15.54
C ILE A 301 -7.29 -6.57 16.64
N LEU A 302 -7.09 -7.90 16.72
CA LEU A 302 -6.17 -8.53 17.67
C LEU A 302 -4.69 -8.33 17.30
N ILE A 303 -4.42 -7.75 16.12
CA ILE A 303 -3.08 -7.47 15.63
C ILE A 303 -2.58 -6.15 16.18
N ARG A 304 -3.43 -5.11 16.18
CA ARG A 304 -3.10 -3.77 16.67
C ARG A 304 -4.38 -2.99 16.95
N GLU A 305 -4.32 -2.10 17.93
CA GLU A 305 -5.45 -1.34 18.43
C GLU A 305 -6.05 -0.38 17.40
N ASP A 306 -5.22 0.32 16.62
CA ASP A 306 -5.64 1.30 15.61
C ASP A 306 -6.41 0.65 14.43
N ILE A 307 -6.11 -0.62 14.11
CA ILE A 307 -6.89 -1.42 13.14
C ILE A 307 -8.36 -1.49 13.56
N ALA A 308 -8.64 -1.49 14.88
CA ALA A 308 -10.00 -1.49 15.40
C ALA A 308 -10.78 -0.24 14.98
N LEU A 309 -10.14 0.93 14.85
CA LEU A 309 -10.80 2.13 14.34
C LEU A 309 -11.22 1.97 12.87
N THR A 310 -10.37 1.33 12.06
CA THR A 310 -10.70 1.02 10.65
C THR A 310 -11.87 0.04 10.56
N VAL A 311 -11.89 -0.99 11.42
CA VAL A 311 -12.98 -1.96 11.48
C VAL A 311 -14.27 -1.32 12.01
N ALA A 312 -14.19 -0.39 12.96
CA ALA A 312 -15.33 0.38 13.42
C ALA A 312 -15.91 1.25 12.31
N ALA A 313 -15.06 1.95 11.55
CA ALA A 313 -15.48 2.73 10.38
C ALA A 313 -16.11 1.84 9.29
N TRP A 314 -15.62 0.62 9.09
CA TRP A 314 -16.27 -0.36 8.22
C TRP A 314 -17.65 -0.77 8.73
N GLY A 315 -17.81 -0.99 10.04
CA GLY A 315 -19.12 -1.28 10.65
C GLY A 315 -20.13 -0.14 10.42
N VAL A 316 -19.68 1.12 10.57
CA VAL A 316 -20.48 2.30 10.24
C VAL A 316 -20.85 2.33 8.75
N TYR A 317 -19.89 2.07 7.86
CA TYR A 317 -20.15 1.95 6.42
C TYR A 317 -21.22 0.90 6.12
N VAL A 318 -21.14 -0.29 6.72
CA VAL A 318 -22.11 -1.37 6.54
C VAL A 318 -23.50 -0.99 7.07
N CYS A 319 -23.56 -0.26 8.19
CA CYS A 319 -24.80 0.23 8.76
C CYS A 319 -25.48 1.26 7.83
N LEU A 320 -24.73 2.27 7.37
CA LEU A 320 -25.27 3.44 6.67
C LEU A 320 -25.39 3.24 5.16
N VAL A 321 -24.38 2.63 4.53
CA VAL A 321 -24.29 2.47 3.08
C VAL A 321 -24.90 1.14 2.63
N ASP A 322 -24.50 0.03 3.25
CA ASP A 322 -25.02 -1.30 2.87
C ASP A 322 -26.38 -1.63 3.50
N ARG A 323 -26.86 -0.75 4.41
CA ARG A 323 -28.16 -0.88 5.10
C ARG A 323 -28.30 -2.21 5.85
N ARG A 324 -27.22 -2.65 6.51
CA ARG A 324 -27.18 -3.84 7.37
C ARG A 324 -26.94 -3.42 8.83
N GLY A 325 -27.92 -2.74 9.39
CA GLY A 325 -27.82 -2.07 10.70
C GLY A 325 -27.29 -2.95 11.83
N VAL A 326 -27.88 -4.14 12.04
CA VAL A 326 -27.47 -5.03 13.15
C VAL A 326 -26.00 -5.44 13.04
N ILE A 327 -25.56 -5.90 11.86
CA ILE A 327 -24.17 -6.33 11.65
C ILE A 327 -23.22 -5.14 11.75
N GLY A 328 -23.58 -4.01 11.14
CA GLY A 328 -22.76 -2.80 11.16
C GLY A 328 -22.56 -2.24 12.57
N VAL A 329 -23.65 -2.08 13.34
CA VAL A 329 -23.62 -1.61 14.74
C VAL A 329 -22.86 -2.60 15.62
N ALA A 330 -23.12 -3.90 15.52
CA ALA A 330 -22.41 -4.91 16.31
C ALA A 330 -20.90 -4.89 16.02
N THR A 331 -20.50 -4.82 14.75
CA THR A 331 -19.09 -4.76 14.37
C THR A 331 -18.44 -3.48 14.88
N ALA A 332 -19.10 -2.33 14.73
CA ALA A 332 -18.60 -1.06 15.23
C ALA A 332 -18.46 -1.04 16.75
N ALA A 333 -19.44 -1.58 17.47
CA ALA A 333 -19.41 -1.67 18.93
C ALA A 333 -18.29 -2.60 19.43
N VAL A 334 -18.12 -3.78 18.83
CA VAL A 334 -17.03 -4.71 19.19
C VAL A 334 -15.67 -4.06 18.95
N ALA A 335 -15.46 -3.44 17.80
CA ALA A 335 -14.19 -2.82 17.45
C ALA A 335 -13.89 -1.58 18.33
N ALA A 336 -14.89 -0.73 18.61
CA ALA A 336 -14.73 0.41 19.51
C ALA A 336 -14.46 -0.04 20.96
N THR A 337 -15.13 -1.10 21.42
CA THR A 337 -14.90 -1.68 22.74
C THR A 337 -13.48 -2.23 22.84
N TRP A 338 -13.03 -2.96 21.82
CA TRP A 338 -11.65 -3.47 21.78
C TRP A 338 -10.64 -2.33 21.76
N PHE A 339 -10.84 -1.29 20.95
CA PHE A 339 -9.97 -0.11 20.95
C PHE A 339 -9.84 0.50 22.34
N ALA A 340 -10.96 0.71 23.04
CA ALA A 340 -10.97 1.25 24.39
C ALA A 340 -10.25 0.32 25.38
N LEU A 341 -10.50 -1.00 25.33
CA LEU A 341 -9.81 -1.97 26.18
C LEU A 341 -8.31 -1.99 25.90
N ALA A 342 -7.91 -1.98 24.63
CA ALA A 342 -6.51 -1.99 24.25
C ALA A 342 -5.77 -0.76 24.78
N VAL A 343 -6.33 0.42 24.56
CA VAL A 343 -5.72 1.71 24.88
C VAL A 343 -5.76 2.05 26.37
N PHE A 344 -6.85 1.74 27.07
CA PHE A 344 -7.03 2.13 28.48
C PHE A 344 -6.74 1.01 29.48
N VAL A 345 -6.70 -0.25 29.04
CA VAL A 345 -6.51 -1.41 29.93
C VAL A 345 -5.28 -2.20 29.56
N VAL A 346 -5.20 -2.75 28.34
CA VAL A 346 -4.12 -3.66 27.94
C VAL A 346 -2.77 -2.96 27.95
N VAL A 347 -2.61 -1.90 27.15
CA VAL A 347 -1.33 -1.20 27.05
C VAL A 347 -0.89 -0.65 28.41
N PRO A 348 -1.73 0.08 29.18
CA PRO A 348 -1.33 0.59 30.49
C PRO A 348 -0.97 -0.51 31.49
N ALA A 349 -1.67 -1.66 31.51
CA ALA A 349 -1.36 -2.76 32.41
C ALA A 349 0.03 -3.38 32.14
N TYR A 350 0.46 -3.44 30.89
CA TYR A 350 1.77 -3.97 30.52
C TYR A 350 2.88 -2.92 30.51
N ARG A 351 2.52 -1.63 30.43
CA ARG A 351 3.46 -0.51 30.38
C ARG A 351 3.79 0.08 31.77
N GLY A 352 2.80 0.09 32.67
CA GLY A 352 2.86 0.83 33.94
C GLY A 352 2.56 2.34 33.82
N GLU A 353 2.22 2.81 32.62
CA GLU A 353 1.96 4.22 32.29
C GLU A 353 0.80 4.32 31.27
N PRO A 354 0.15 5.50 31.14
CA PRO A 354 -0.85 5.73 30.11
C PRO A 354 -0.34 5.48 28.68
N TYR A 355 -1.28 5.23 27.76
CA TYR A 355 -1.00 4.97 26.35
C TYR A 355 -0.16 6.11 25.72
N PRO A 356 1.04 5.83 25.19
CA PRO A 356 2.01 6.86 24.83
C PRO A 356 1.59 7.70 23.62
N HIS A 357 0.85 7.10 22.68
CA HIS A 357 0.54 7.71 21.39
C HIS A 357 -0.55 8.78 21.46
N MET A 358 -1.38 8.80 22.51
CA MET A 358 -2.44 9.80 22.68
C MET A 358 -1.86 11.21 22.89
N GLY A 359 -0.88 11.35 23.78
CA GLY A 359 -0.19 12.62 24.01
C GLY A 359 0.84 12.94 22.93
N PHE A 360 1.47 11.94 22.33
CA PHE A 360 2.54 12.14 21.36
C PHE A 360 2.03 12.64 20.00
N HIS A 361 0.90 12.10 19.49
CA HIS A 361 0.40 12.46 18.16
C HIS A 361 -0.52 13.67 18.13
N PHE A 362 -1.22 13.98 19.24
CA PHE A 362 -2.33 14.94 19.21
C PHE A 362 -2.13 16.20 20.07
N ARG A 363 -1.03 16.32 20.82
CA ARG A 363 -0.77 17.46 21.73
C ARG A 363 -0.81 18.83 21.06
N ASP A 364 -0.50 18.91 19.76
CA ASP A 364 -0.48 20.16 19.00
C ASP A 364 -1.41 20.15 17.76
N ALA A 365 -2.44 19.30 17.73
CA ALA A 365 -3.27 19.05 16.54
C ALA A 365 -4.06 20.29 16.04
N LEU A 366 -4.18 21.35 16.85
CA LEU A 366 -5.02 22.53 16.57
C LEU A 366 -4.27 23.71 15.92
N GLY A 367 -2.97 23.60 15.65
CA GLY A 367 -2.17 24.65 15.02
C GLY A 367 -1.68 24.28 13.62
N THR A 368 -2.54 24.33 12.61
CA THR A 368 -2.15 24.00 11.22
C THR A 368 -1.52 25.20 10.50
N THR A 369 -0.26 25.05 10.09
CA THR A 369 0.45 26.00 9.23
C THR A 369 0.29 25.65 7.75
N ALA A 370 0.58 26.57 6.84
CA ALA A 370 0.59 26.28 5.39
C ALA A 370 1.56 25.13 5.03
N ALA A 371 2.67 24.99 5.77
CA ALA A 371 3.61 23.88 5.62
C ALA A 371 2.98 22.52 5.97
N ALA A 372 2.17 22.45 7.04
CA ALA A 372 1.46 21.22 7.40
C ALA A 372 0.46 20.79 6.32
N VAL A 373 -0.24 21.75 5.70
CA VAL A 373 -1.13 21.46 4.56
C VAL A 373 -0.35 20.90 3.37
N GLY A 374 0.81 21.49 3.04
CA GLY A 374 1.66 21.00 1.95
C GLY A 374 2.17 19.57 2.17
N ILE A 375 2.62 19.25 3.38
CA ILE A 375 3.07 17.89 3.75
C ILE A 375 1.92 16.89 3.63
N ASN A 376 0.75 17.22 4.18
CA ASN A 376 -0.45 16.37 4.12
C ASN A 376 -0.90 16.09 2.68
N LEU A 377 -0.91 17.12 1.82
CA LEU A 377 -1.22 16.95 0.40
C LEU A 377 -0.18 16.08 -0.31
N SER A 378 1.10 16.24 -0.01
CA SER A 378 2.16 15.41 -0.58
C SER A 378 2.00 13.94 -0.17
N PHE A 379 1.77 13.67 1.12
CA PHE A 379 1.52 12.33 1.63
C PHE A 379 0.30 11.68 0.97
N LEU A 380 -0.86 12.36 0.98
CA LEU A 380 -2.08 11.86 0.35
C LEU A 380 -1.91 11.64 -1.16
N THR A 381 -1.20 12.52 -1.85
CA THR A 381 -0.88 12.36 -3.27
C THR A 381 -0.06 11.10 -3.49
N THR A 382 0.97 10.90 -2.67
CA THR A 382 1.84 9.72 -2.75
C THR A 382 1.06 8.43 -2.44
N LEU A 383 0.12 8.50 -1.50
CA LEU A 383 -0.75 7.38 -1.14
C LEU A 383 -1.71 7.03 -2.29
N LEU A 384 -2.31 8.04 -2.95
CA LEU A 384 -3.36 7.85 -3.96
C LEU A 384 -2.84 7.66 -5.39
N LEU A 385 -1.66 8.18 -5.72
CA LEU A 385 -1.09 8.19 -7.08
C LEU A 385 -0.85 6.77 -7.63
N PRO A 386 -0.28 5.79 -6.88
CA PRO A 386 -0.14 4.41 -7.33
C PRO A 386 -1.47 3.73 -7.65
N MET A 387 -2.57 4.20 -7.06
CA MET A 387 -3.94 3.74 -7.31
C MET A 387 -4.68 4.61 -8.34
N ALA A 388 -3.95 5.44 -9.08
CA ALA A 388 -4.45 6.35 -10.10
C ALA A 388 -5.59 7.28 -9.64
N PHE A 389 -5.60 7.65 -8.36
CA PHE A 389 -6.66 8.42 -7.73
C PHE A 389 -8.06 7.82 -7.88
N LEU A 390 -8.17 6.53 -8.25
CA LEU A 390 -9.44 5.81 -8.31
C LEU A 390 -10.19 5.74 -6.97
N PRO A 391 -9.53 5.77 -5.79
CA PRO A 391 -10.23 5.84 -4.51
C PRO A 391 -11.17 7.05 -4.40
N ILE A 392 -10.87 8.17 -5.09
CA ILE A 392 -11.75 9.35 -5.12
C ILE A 392 -13.11 9.03 -5.77
N ARG A 393 -13.13 8.12 -6.76
CA ARG A 393 -14.39 7.64 -7.34
C ARG A 393 -15.10 6.65 -6.41
N GLY A 394 -14.33 5.85 -5.68
CA GLY A 394 -14.81 4.95 -4.63
C GLY A 394 -15.05 5.64 -3.27
N TRP A 395 -15.33 6.96 -3.27
CA TRP A 395 -15.27 7.80 -2.06
C TRP A 395 -16.04 7.25 -0.87
N ARG A 396 -17.23 6.65 -1.09
CA ARG A 396 -18.07 6.10 -0.01
C ARG A 396 -17.32 5.07 0.84
N PHE A 397 -16.56 4.20 0.19
CA PHE A 397 -15.73 3.21 0.88
C PHE A 397 -14.38 3.79 1.31
N ALA A 398 -13.82 4.73 0.54
CA ALA A 398 -12.60 5.43 0.95
C ALA A 398 -12.75 6.15 2.30
N LEU A 399 -13.97 6.55 2.69
CA LEU A 399 -14.22 7.12 4.03
C LEU A 399 -13.89 6.15 5.17
N VAL A 400 -13.83 4.83 4.93
CA VAL A 400 -13.42 3.85 5.94
C VAL A 400 -11.96 4.03 6.35
N SER A 401 -11.11 4.63 5.50
CA SER A 401 -9.71 4.91 5.84
C SER A 401 -9.53 6.20 6.63
N LEU A 402 -10.60 6.96 6.89
CA LEU A 402 -10.51 8.24 7.59
C LEU A 402 -9.82 8.13 8.95
N PRO A 403 -10.11 7.15 9.84
CA PRO A 403 -9.43 7.10 11.13
C PRO A 403 -7.90 7.03 11.00
N ALA A 404 -7.40 6.18 10.10
CA ALA A 404 -5.97 6.05 9.84
C ALA A 404 -5.37 7.29 9.15
N ILE A 405 -6.12 7.92 8.23
CA ILE A 405 -5.66 9.16 7.57
C ILE A 405 -5.63 10.33 8.56
N VAL A 406 -6.64 10.47 9.42
CA VAL A 406 -6.74 11.55 10.39
C VAL A 406 -5.57 11.53 11.36
N GLU A 407 -5.16 10.35 11.81
CA GLU A 407 -3.94 10.20 12.63
C GLU A 407 -2.71 10.75 11.91
N THR A 408 -2.53 10.40 10.63
CA THR A 408 -1.39 10.90 9.83
C THR A 408 -1.47 12.39 9.51
N VAL A 409 -2.67 12.98 9.43
CA VAL A 409 -2.87 14.38 9.02
C VAL A 409 -2.76 15.35 10.21
N LEU A 410 -3.14 14.89 11.42
CA LEU A 410 -3.15 15.72 12.63
C LEU A 410 -1.82 15.71 13.39
N THR A 411 -0.96 14.72 13.14
CA THR A 411 0.36 14.61 13.76
C THR A 411 1.35 15.61 13.17
N LYS A 412 2.39 15.97 13.94
CA LYS A 412 3.57 16.68 13.43
C LYS A 412 4.76 15.74 13.22
N ASN A 413 4.63 14.45 13.56
CA ASN A 413 5.71 13.49 13.38
C ASN A 413 5.94 13.24 11.87
N PRO A 414 7.15 13.54 11.33
CA PRO A 414 7.45 13.32 9.92
C PRO A 414 7.39 11.84 9.50
N GLU A 415 7.57 10.90 10.43
CA GLU A 415 7.51 9.45 10.14
C GLU A 415 6.11 9.00 9.69
N LEU A 416 5.06 9.57 10.29
CA LEU A 416 3.67 9.27 9.95
C LEU A 416 3.27 9.83 8.56
N HIS A 417 4.03 10.77 8.02
CA HIS A 417 3.84 11.33 6.68
C HIS A 417 4.73 10.67 5.62
N ASN A 418 5.40 9.57 5.97
CA ASN A 418 6.37 8.92 5.12
C ASN A 418 5.90 7.49 4.78
N LEU A 419 5.72 7.21 3.48
CA LEU A 419 5.31 5.87 3.02
C LEU A 419 6.39 4.79 3.25
N GLY A 420 7.54 5.17 3.78
CA GLY A 420 8.55 4.29 4.28
C GLY A 420 8.21 3.59 5.60
N PHE A 421 7.25 4.10 6.37
CA PHE A 421 6.85 3.48 7.63
C PHE A 421 5.58 2.64 7.46
N HIS A 422 5.09 2.03 8.52
CA HIS A 422 3.96 1.08 8.45
C HIS A 422 2.60 1.73 8.79
N TYR A 423 2.57 3.01 9.18
CA TYR A 423 1.38 3.67 9.75
C TYR A 423 0.17 3.74 8.79
N TYR A 424 0.40 3.77 7.48
CA TYR A 424 -0.69 3.82 6.49
C TYR A 424 -1.30 2.44 6.17
N VAL A 425 -0.79 1.33 6.71
CA VAL A 425 -1.19 -0.02 6.27
C VAL A 425 -2.72 -0.23 6.29
N PRO A 426 -3.47 0.16 7.35
CA PRO A 426 -4.94 0.05 7.32
C PRO A 426 -5.57 0.88 6.19
N ALA A 427 -5.09 2.13 6.01
CA ALA A 427 -5.58 3.03 4.96
C ALA A 427 -5.28 2.48 3.55
N MET A 428 -4.10 1.93 3.32
CA MET A 428 -3.69 1.34 2.04
C MET A 428 -4.65 0.25 1.60
N VAL A 429 -5.00 -0.69 2.49
CA VAL A 429 -5.92 -1.80 2.15
C VAL A 429 -7.29 -1.25 1.76
N VAL A 430 -7.84 -0.33 2.56
CA VAL A 430 -9.15 0.30 2.31
C VAL A 430 -9.14 1.04 0.97
N LEU A 431 -8.15 1.91 0.75
CA LEU A 431 -8.04 2.72 -0.45
C LEU A 431 -7.85 1.85 -1.68
N PHE A 432 -7.12 0.74 -1.60
CA PHE A 432 -6.96 -0.18 -2.73
C PHE A 432 -8.29 -0.83 -3.15
N PHE A 433 -9.10 -1.25 -2.18
CA PHE A 433 -10.45 -1.75 -2.47
C PHE A 433 -11.38 -0.64 -3.00
N ALA A 434 -11.26 0.59 -2.49
CA ALA A 434 -11.97 1.75 -3.03
C ALA A 434 -11.54 2.06 -4.48
N ALA A 435 -10.28 1.84 -4.84
CA ALA A 435 -9.76 1.99 -6.19
C ALA A 435 -10.41 0.99 -7.15
N ILE A 436 -10.54 -0.28 -6.76
CA ILE A 436 -11.20 -1.32 -7.55
C ILE A 436 -12.67 -0.96 -7.81
N GLU A 437 -13.42 -0.57 -6.77
CA GLU A 437 -14.82 -0.15 -6.92
C GLU A 437 -14.98 1.16 -7.71
N GLY A 438 -14.05 2.10 -7.54
CA GLY A 438 -13.98 3.33 -8.32
C GLY A 438 -13.76 3.07 -9.81
N GLY A 439 -12.85 2.13 -10.13
CA GLY A 439 -12.61 1.66 -11.50
C GLY A 439 -13.83 0.97 -12.11
N ARG A 440 -14.48 0.08 -11.35
CA ARG A 440 -15.72 -0.62 -11.76
C ARG A 440 -16.84 0.36 -12.11
N SER A 441 -17.06 1.37 -11.25
CA SER A 441 -18.09 2.39 -11.44
C SER A 441 -17.84 3.23 -12.69
N ALA A 442 -16.57 3.53 -13.00
CA ALA A 442 -16.18 4.25 -14.20
C ALA A 442 -16.38 3.42 -15.49
N ALA A 443 -16.23 2.10 -15.43
CA ALA A 443 -16.43 1.20 -16.56
C ALA A 443 -17.92 1.05 -16.92
N ARG A 444 -18.82 0.91 -15.93
CA ARG A 444 -20.27 0.75 -16.16
C ARG A 444 -20.91 1.94 -16.87
N ARG A 445 -20.57 3.17 -16.45
CA ARG A 445 -21.07 4.40 -17.09
C ARG A 445 -20.67 4.57 -18.56
N ARG A 446 -19.67 3.83 -19.05
CA ARG A 446 -19.27 3.84 -20.48
C ARG A 446 -20.06 2.86 -21.34
N ILE A 447 -20.72 1.88 -20.72
CA ILE A 447 -21.54 0.90 -21.44
C ILE A 447 -22.97 1.45 -21.59
N GLU A 448 -23.40 2.28 -20.64
CA GLU A 448 -24.75 2.86 -20.56
C GLU A 448 -24.90 4.20 -21.31
N GLY A 449 -23.81 4.80 -21.81
CA GLY A 449 -23.83 6.06 -22.57
C GLY A 449 -22.76 6.09 -23.64
#